data_AF-A0A645C7B2-F1
#
_entry.id   AF-A0A645C7B2-F1
#
_cell.length_a   1.000
_cell.length_b   1.000
_cell.length_c   1.000
_cell.angle_alpha   90.00
_cell.angle_beta   90.00
_cell.angle_gamma   90.00
#
_symmetry.space_group_name_H-M   'P 1'
#
loop_
_entity.id
_entity.type
_entity.pdbx_description
1 polymer ?
#
loop_
_entity_poly.entity_id
_entity_poly.type
_entity_poly.pdbx_seq_one_letter_code
_entity_poly.pdbx_strand_id
1 'polypeptide(L)'
;MSKIDINSMTFDELAGSLEKLNLPKYRVSQIYTWLHQKKVTVFDEMSNISKDLIRILDANYEIRSCVIEKKRVSKLDGTIKYLFRLNDGEYIESVLMKYKYGYSICVSSQVGCRMGCKFCASTIGGVVRNLTASEILAQLYFAERDEQIRISHIVLMGIGEPLDNYDSVIRFITLVKDEKGANVSARNISLSTCGIVPRIYDLLNEKIPLTLSVSLHAPNDDLRNSLMPINHKYSVHQLIRACRDYAKVTSRRISFEYAMISGVNDTVACADQLADLLKGVLCHVNLIPVNAVRENQFIRSDIDKIRSFQFQLQKRGLNVTIRRSLGGDIEASCGQLRNKHLSV
;
A
#
# COMPACT_ATOMS: atom_id res chain seq x y z
N MET A 1 4.60 6.32 31.74
CA MET A 1 4.57 5.24 30.73
C MET A 1 3.96 5.82 29.45
N SER A 2 4.42 5.43 28.27
CA SER A 2 3.76 5.82 27.03
C SER A 2 2.37 5.18 26.97
N LYS A 3 1.36 5.94 26.53
CA LYS A 3 0.00 5.42 26.30
C LYS A 3 0.05 4.30 25.24
N ILE A 4 -0.87 3.34 25.34
CA ILE A 4 -0.96 2.21 24.41
C ILE A 4 -1.80 2.60 23.21
N ASP A 5 -1.35 2.29 22.00
CA ASP A 5 -2.11 2.52 20.76
C ASP A 5 -3.29 1.54 20.65
N ILE A 6 -4.48 2.02 21.00
CA ILE A 6 -5.68 1.20 21.06
C ILE A 6 -6.21 0.84 19.66
N ASN A 7 -5.91 1.66 18.64
CA ASN A 7 -6.35 1.43 17.26
C ASN A 7 -5.57 0.31 16.55
N SER A 8 -4.44 -0.12 17.12
CA SER A 8 -3.69 -1.27 16.62
C SER A 8 -4.14 -2.60 17.22
N MET A 9 -5.06 -2.59 18.20
CA MET A 9 -5.54 -3.80 18.87
C MET A 9 -6.64 -4.49 18.09
N THR A 10 -6.58 -5.82 17.97
CA THR A 10 -7.76 -6.60 17.51
C THR A 10 -8.86 -6.53 18.56
N PHE A 11 -10.08 -6.94 18.17
CA PHE A 11 -11.19 -7.04 19.11
C PHE A 11 -10.84 -7.85 20.37
N ASP A 12 -10.17 -8.99 20.20
CA ASP A 12 -9.83 -9.89 21.32
C ASP A 12 -8.72 -9.31 22.20
N GLU A 13 -7.75 -8.61 21.63
CA GLU A 13 -6.73 -7.89 22.40
C GLU A 13 -7.31 -6.70 23.17
N LEU A 14 -8.25 -5.97 22.56
CA LEU A 14 -9.00 -4.93 23.24
C LEU A 14 -9.84 -5.52 24.39
N ALA A 15 -10.46 -6.68 24.17
CA ALA A 15 -11.20 -7.37 25.22
C ALA A 15 -10.28 -7.73 26.40
N GLY A 16 -9.12 -8.32 26.12
CA GLY A 16 -8.12 -8.69 27.13
C GLY A 16 -7.51 -7.48 27.85
N SER A 17 -7.24 -6.39 27.14
CA SER A 17 -6.66 -5.18 27.74
C SER A 17 -7.62 -4.45 28.69
N LEU A 18 -8.93 -4.60 28.45
CA LEU A 18 -9.99 -4.03 29.28
C LEU A 18 -10.54 -4.98 30.35
N GLU A 19 -10.08 -6.24 30.41
CA GLU A 19 -10.60 -7.27 31.33
C GLU A 19 -10.50 -6.83 32.80
N LYS A 20 -9.36 -6.24 33.19
CA LYS A 20 -9.10 -5.74 34.55
C LYS A 20 -10.05 -4.62 35.01
N LEU A 21 -10.75 -3.98 34.08
CA LEU A 21 -11.73 -2.94 34.38
C LEU A 21 -13.11 -3.51 34.74
N ASN A 22 -13.30 -4.84 34.70
CA ASN A 22 -14.57 -5.52 35.01
C ASN A 22 -15.78 -4.91 34.28
N LEU A 23 -15.58 -4.49 33.04
CA LEU A 23 -16.63 -3.87 32.24
C LEU A 23 -17.62 -4.93 31.73
N PRO A 24 -18.92 -4.58 31.59
CA PRO A 24 -19.87 -5.44 30.90
C PRO A 24 -19.40 -5.80 29.48
N LYS A 25 -19.62 -7.05 29.04
CA LYS A 25 -19.13 -7.57 27.74
C LYS A 25 -19.45 -6.66 26.55
N TYR A 26 -20.62 -6.02 26.54
CA TYR A 26 -21.04 -5.13 25.45
C TYR A 26 -20.19 -3.86 25.33
N ARG A 27 -19.46 -3.44 26.39
CA ARG A 27 -18.62 -2.23 26.38
C ARG A 27 -17.44 -2.34 25.44
N VAL A 28 -16.81 -3.51 25.38
CA VAL A 28 -15.72 -3.78 24.41
C VAL A 28 -16.24 -3.57 22.99
N SER A 29 -17.40 -4.12 22.66
CA SER A 29 -18.03 -3.95 21.34
C SER A 29 -18.38 -2.51 21.02
N GLN A 30 -18.86 -1.74 22.00
CA GLN A 30 -19.12 -0.31 21.80
C GLN A 30 -17.82 0.45 21.51
N ILE A 31 -16.77 0.26 22.30
CA ILE A 31 -15.47 0.91 22.09
C ILE A 31 -14.91 0.53 20.72
N TYR A 32 -14.88 -0.76 20.37
CA TYR A 32 -14.38 -1.22 19.08
C TYR A 32 -15.16 -0.62 17.90
N THR A 33 -16.48 -0.51 18.03
CA THR A 33 -17.35 0.14 17.04
C THR A 33 -16.99 1.62 16.87
N TRP A 34 -16.73 2.34 17.98
CA TRP A 34 -16.30 3.73 17.92
C TRP A 34 -14.96 3.88 17.20
N LEU A 35 -14.01 3.02 17.49
CA LEU A 35 -12.67 3.05 16.91
C LEU A 35 -12.67 2.72 15.41
N HIS A 36 -13.36 1.67 14.98
CA HIS A 36 -13.20 1.12 13.62
C HIS A 36 -14.38 1.34 12.66
N GLN A 37 -15.60 1.55 13.18
CA GLN A 37 -16.77 1.87 12.35
C GLN A 37 -17.06 3.37 12.33
N LYS A 38 -17.08 4.01 13.51
CA LYS A 38 -17.31 5.45 13.66
C LYS A 38 -16.03 6.27 13.47
N LYS A 39 -14.87 5.63 13.65
CA LYS A 39 -13.54 6.18 13.31
C LYS A 39 -13.26 7.48 14.06
N VAL A 40 -13.57 7.47 15.35
CA VAL A 40 -13.33 8.62 16.22
C VAL A 40 -11.84 8.87 16.37
N THR A 41 -11.51 10.13 16.60
CA THR A 41 -10.13 10.60 16.73
C THR A 41 -9.78 10.94 18.17
N VAL A 42 -10.80 11.18 19.01
CA VAL A 42 -10.67 11.38 20.44
C VAL A 42 -11.74 10.58 21.20
N PHE A 43 -11.42 10.15 22.42
CA PHE A 43 -12.35 9.36 23.24
C PHE A 43 -13.64 10.12 23.60
N ASP A 44 -13.58 11.45 23.69
CA ASP A 44 -14.73 12.31 24.01
C ASP A 44 -15.85 12.25 22.97
N GLU A 45 -15.57 11.81 21.74
CA GLU A 45 -16.59 11.58 20.71
C GLU A 45 -17.50 10.38 21.03
N MET A 46 -17.12 9.50 21.97
CA MET A 46 -17.83 8.27 22.31
C MET A 46 -19.06 8.53 23.20
N SER A 47 -20.13 9.08 22.62
CA SER A 47 -21.30 9.62 23.34
C SER A 47 -22.06 8.62 24.24
N ASN A 48 -21.92 7.31 24.02
CA ASN A 48 -22.57 6.27 24.81
C ASN A 48 -21.64 5.61 25.85
N ILE A 49 -20.41 6.09 26.00
CA ILE A 49 -19.43 5.64 27.00
C ILE A 49 -19.43 6.63 28.17
N SER A 50 -19.36 6.13 29.41
CA SER A 50 -19.38 7.00 30.59
C SER A 50 -18.12 7.87 30.65
N LYS A 51 -18.25 9.08 31.19
CA LYS A 51 -17.10 9.99 31.39
C LYS A 51 -15.98 9.36 32.23
N ASP A 52 -16.33 8.49 33.19
CA ASP A 52 -15.35 7.78 34.01
C ASP A 52 -14.52 6.81 33.18
N LEU A 53 -15.18 6.04 32.30
CA LEU A 53 -14.48 5.13 31.41
C LEU A 53 -13.67 5.88 30.36
N ILE A 54 -14.17 7.00 29.81
CA ILE A 54 -13.38 7.86 28.91
C ILE A 54 -12.11 8.35 29.59
N ARG A 55 -12.18 8.79 30.86
CA ARG A 55 -11.00 9.20 31.64
C ARG A 55 -10.00 8.06 31.83
N ILE A 56 -10.48 6.85 32.11
CA ILE A 56 -9.63 5.65 32.22
C ILE A 56 -8.97 5.33 30.87
N LEU A 57 -9.73 5.39 29.78
CA LEU A 57 -9.22 5.14 28.44
C LEU A 57 -8.14 6.17 28.10
N ASP A 58 -8.42 7.45 28.26
CA ASP A 58 -7.45 8.51 27.97
C ASP A 58 -6.20 8.41 28.85
N ALA A 59 -6.31 8.00 30.11
CA ALA A 59 -5.13 7.85 30.98
C ALA A 59 -4.17 6.73 30.53
N ASN A 60 -4.66 5.67 29.88
CA ASN A 60 -3.89 4.45 29.59
C ASN A 60 -3.63 4.23 28.10
N TYR A 61 -4.49 4.77 27.25
CA TYR A 61 -4.54 4.51 25.82
C TYR A 61 -4.51 5.80 25.02
N GLU A 62 -4.03 5.69 23.80
CA GLU A 62 -4.09 6.76 22.81
C GLU A 62 -4.73 6.23 21.52
N ILE A 63 -5.45 7.12 20.85
CA ILE A 63 -5.92 6.90 19.48
C ILE A 63 -4.85 7.52 18.57
N ARG A 64 -3.89 6.71 18.12
CA ARG A 64 -2.94 7.19 17.11
C ARG A 64 -3.68 7.48 15.81
N SER A 65 -3.33 8.62 15.22
CA SER A 65 -4.09 9.24 14.14
C SER A 65 -3.15 9.96 13.19
N CYS A 66 -3.71 10.61 12.18
CA CYS A 66 -3.02 11.61 11.39
C CYS A 66 -3.87 12.88 11.33
N VAL A 67 -3.30 13.95 10.77
CA VAL A 67 -4.03 15.17 10.41
C VAL A 67 -3.81 15.43 8.92
N ILE A 68 -4.86 15.86 8.22
CA ILE A 68 -4.73 16.32 6.82
C ILE A 68 -4.00 17.66 6.83
N GLU A 69 -2.71 17.63 6.51
CA GLU A 69 -1.90 18.85 6.38
C GLU A 69 -2.21 19.56 5.05
N LYS A 70 -2.34 18.78 3.97
CA LYS A 70 -2.64 19.30 2.64
C LYS A 70 -3.50 18.32 1.85
N LYS A 71 -4.43 18.87 1.07
CA LYS A 71 -5.28 18.13 0.13
C LYS A 71 -5.13 18.74 -1.26
N ARG A 72 -4.93 17.90 -2.27
CA ARG A 72 -4.92 18.29 -3.68
C ARG A 72 -5.91 17.43 -4.44
N VAL A 73 -6.77 18.05 -5.24
CA VAL A 73 -7.76 17.37 -6.08
C VAL A 73 -7.38 17.58 -7.53
N SER A 74 -7.24 16.49 -8.28
CA SER A 74 -6.96 16.51 -9.71
C SER A 74 -8.13 17.13 -10.45
N LYS A 75 -7.85 18.09 -11.34
CA LYS A 75 -8.87 18.67 -12.22
C LYS A 75 -9.18 17.77 -13.42
N LEU A 76 -8.34 16.77 -13.68
CA LEU A 76 -8.44 15.89 -14.83
C LEU A 76 -9.36 14.69 -14.57
N ASP A 77 -9.25 14.09 -13.37
CA ASP A 77 -9.92 12.83 -13.07
C ASP A 77 -10.54 12.75 -11.65
N GLY A 78 -10.41 13.81 -10.85
CA GLY A 78 -10.94 13.85 -9.49
C GLY A 78 -10.15 13.02 -8.46
N THR A 79 -8.97 12.51 -8.83
CA THR A 79 -8.04 11.86 -7.89
C THR A 79 -7.66 12.83 -6.78
N ILE A 80 -7.70 12.38 -5.53
CA ILE A 80 -7.36 13.20 -4.38
C ILE A 80 -6.07 12.70 -3.77
N LYS A 81 -5.12 13.61 -3.57
CA LYS A 81 -3.86 13.36 -2.87
C LYS A 81 -3.89 14.06 -1.52
N TYR A 82 -3.66 13.28 -0.48
CA TYR A 82 -3.51 13.74 0.89
C TYR A 82 -2.04 13.77 1.27
N LEU A 83 -1.62 14.85 1.90
CA LEU A 83 -0.43 14.91 2.75
C LEU A 83 -0.92 14.83 4.19
N PHE A 84 -0.55 13.77 4.88
CA PHE A 84 -0.88 13.54 6.27
C PHE A 84 0.32 13.85 7.15
N ARG A 85 0.10 14.57 8.24
CA ARG A 85 1.07 14.73 9.34
C ARG A 85 0.75 13.74 10.45
N LEU A 86 1.75 13.00 10.88
CA LEU A 86 1.69 11.99 11.94
C LEU A 86 1.93 12.64 13.31
N ASN A 87 1.62 11.90 14.39
CA ASN A 87 1.75 12.39 15.77
C ASN A 87 3.17 12.84 16.14
N ASP A 88 4.18 12.22 15.53
CA ASP A 88 5.60 12.55 15.73
C ASP A 88 6.12 13.67 14.80
N GLY A 89 5.24 14.27 14.00
CA GLY A 89 5.56 15.38 13.10
C GLY A 89 6.04 14.95 11.72
N GLU A 90 6.24 13.65 11.49
CA GLU A 90 6.58 13.12 10.17
C GLU A 90 5.40 13.20 9.19
N TYR A 91 5.71 13.15 7.90
CA TYR A 91 4.70 13.24 6.84
C TYR A 91 4.64 11.99 5.97
N ILE A 92 3.43 11.63 5.58
CA ILE A 92 3.17 10.58 4.57
C ILE A 92 2.13 11.06 3.59
N GLU A 93 2.03 10.38 2.44
CA GLU A 93 1.03 10.69 1.43
C GLU A 93 0.13 9.50 1.16
N SER A 94 -1.13 9.78 0.81
CA SER A 94 -2.10 8.79 0.35
C SER A 94 -2.85 9.33 -0.85
N VAL A 95 -3.34 8.42 -1.69
CA VAL A 95 -4.05 8.79 -2.92
C VAL A 95 -5.38 8.07 -2.99
N LEU A 96 -6.47 8.83 -3.02
CA LEU A 96 -7.83 8.34 -3.18
C LEU A 96 -8.26 8.46 -4.64
N MET A 97 -8.75 7.36 -5.21
CA MET A 97 -9.15 7.25 -6.61
C MET A 97 -10.58 6.73 -6.69
N LYS A 98 -11.38 7.32 -7.59
CA LYS A 98 -12.74 6.88 -7.89
C LYS A 98 -12.76 6.03 -9.16
N TYR A 99 -13.27 4.81 -9.05
CA TYR A 99 -13.47 3.89 -10.16
C TYR A 99 -14.96 3.56 -10.32
N LYS A 100 -15.31 2.88 -11.42
CA LYS A 100 -16.70 2.42 -11.67
C LYS A 100 -17.23 1.49 -10.58
N TYR A 101 -16.36 0.73 -9.93
CA TYR A 101 -16.70 -0.22 -8.86
C TYR A 101 -16.68 0.42 -7.45
N GLY A 102 -16.40 1.72 -7.33
CA GLY A 102 -16.28 2.44 -6.06
C GLY A 102 -14.91 3.07 -5.86
N TYR A 103 -14.55 3.31 -4.60
CA TYR A 103 -13.35 4.05 -4.22
C TYR A 103 -12.21 3.12 -3.83
N SER A 104 -11.00 3.45 -4.31
CA SER A 104 -9.75 2.78 -3.95
C SER A 104 -8.81 3.78 -3.30
N ILE A 105 -8.16 3.39 -2.20
CA ILE A 105 -7.11 4.20 -1.57
C ILE A 105 -5.74 3.54 -1.69
N CYS A 106 -4.76 4.33 -2.10
CA CYS A 106 -3.35 4.01 -2.04
C CYS A 106 -2.79 4.50 -0.71
N VAL A 107 -2.32 3.57 0.13
CA VAL A 107 -1.79 3.86 1.46
C VAL A 107 -0.28 3.61 1.52
N SER A 108 0.39 4.42 2.32
CA SER A 108 1.79 4.30 2.72
C SER A 108 1.93 3.29 3.86
N SER A 109 3.09 2.63 3.93
CA SER A 109 3.46 1.65 4.95
C SER A 109 4.68 2.06 5.78
N GLN A 110 5.46 3.04 5.33
CA GLN A 110 6.64 3.56 6.04
C GLN A 110 6.72 5.08 5.84
N VAL A 111 7.52 5.74 6.70
CA VAL A 111 8.00 7.10 6.45
C VAL A 111 9.32 7.00 5.68
N GLY A 112 9.27 7.28 4.38
CA GLY A 112 10.37 7.00 3.45
C GLY A 112 10.47 5.51 3.08
N CYS A 113 11.53 5.12 2.37
CA CYS A 113 11.72 3.74 1.92
C CYS A 113 13.20 3.42 1.72
N ARG A 114 13.68 2.30 2.29
CA ARG A 114 15.09 1.88 2.21
C ARG A 114 15.46 1.09 0.95
N MET A 115 14.50 0.81 0.06
CA MET A 115 14.73 -0.13 -1.07
C MET A 115 15.61 0.44 -2.18
N GLY A 116 15.79 1.76 -2.26
CA GLY A 116 16.73 2.40 -3.19
C GLY A 116 16.38 2.26 -4.68
N CYS A 117 15.12 1.95 -5.02
CA CYS A 117 14.65 1.90 -6.41
C CYS A 117 14.89 3.24 -7.11
N LYS A 118 15.72 3.27 -8.15
CA LYS A 118 16.23 4.53 -8.74
C LYS A 118 15.15 5.41 -9.37
N PHE A 119 14.03 4.81 -9.78
CA PHE A 119 12.90 5.52 -10.41
C PHE A 119 11.86 6.01 -9.40
N CYS A 120 12.04 5.77 -8.10
CA CYS A 120 11.05 6.06 -7.06
C CYS A 120 11.46 7.28 -6.21
N ALA A 121 10.62 8.30 -6.13
CA ALA A 121 10.87 9.47 -5.27
C ALA A 121 10.87 9.11 -3.77
N SER A 122 10.11 8.08 -3.38
CA SER A 122 9.94 7.70 -1.97
C SER A 122 11.20 7.09 -1.33
N THR A 123 12.21 6.73 -2.12
CA THR A 123 13.51 6.25 -1.60
C THR A 123 14.51 7.38 -1.39
N ILE A 124 14.20 8.59 -1.85
CA ILE A 124 15.04 9.77 -1.65
C ILE A 124 15.00 10.15 -0.17
N GLY A 125 16.16 10.21 0.47
CA GLY A 125 16.27 10.45 1.92
C GLY A 125 16.18 9.19 2.78
N GLY A 126 16.03 8.00 2.18
CA GLY A 126 16.01 6.72 2.89
C GLY A 126 14.72 6.48 3.66
N VAL A 127 14.79 5.63 4.69
CA VAL A 127 13.67 5.35 5.60
C VAL A 127 13.93 5.98 6.96
N VAL A 128 12.90 6.56 7.55
CA VAL A 128 12.92 7.08 8.92
C VAL A 128 12.43 5.97 9.86
N ARG A 129 11.20 5.48 9.65
CA ARG A 129 10.61 4.39 10.44
C ARG A 129 9.46 3.69 9.74
N ASN A 130 9.06 2.56 10.30
CA ASN A 130 7.84 1.87 9.96
C ASN A 130 6.61 2.61 10.50
N LEU A 131 5.49 2.54 9.76
CA LEU A 131 4.20 2.92 10.29
C LEU A 131 3.65 1.80 11.18
N THR A 132 2.92 2.18 12.21
CA THR A 132 2.08 1.28 13.00
C THR A 132 0.81 0.92 12.22
N ALA A 133 0.11 -0.14 12.63
CA ALA A 133 -1.12 -0.55 11.95
C ALA A 133 -2.20 0.54 12.01
N SER A 134 -2.32 1.25 13.14
CA SER A 134 -3.22 2.38 13.31
C SER A 134 -2.89 3.55 12.38
N GLU A 135 -1.61 3.87 12.14
CA GLU A 135 -1.20 4.90 11.18
C GLU A 135 -1.52 4.52 9.73
N ILE A 136 -1.47 3.22 9.39
CA ILE A 136 -1.93 2.74 8.08
C ILE A 136 -3.46 2.82 7.97
N LEU A 137 -4.19 2.44 9.04
CA LEU A 137 -5.65 2.59 9.12
C LEU A 137 -6.10 4.05 9.04
N ALA A 138 -5.37 4.96 9.69
CA ALA A 138 -5.72 6.38 9.78
C ALA A 138 -5.84 7.01 8.38
N GLN A 139 -4.97 6.64 7.44
CA GLN A 139 -5.05 7.11 6.04
C GLN A 139 -6.40 6.78 5.39
N LEU A 140 -6.91 5.56 5.59
CA LEU A 140 -8.23 5.13 5.11
C LEU A 140 -9.35 5.89 5.84
N TYR A 141 -9.29 5.93 7.18
CA TYR A 141 -10.36 6.47 8.00
C TYR A 141 -10.55 7.97 7.80
N PHE A 142 -9.45 8.72 7.69
CA PHE A 142 -9.51 10.16 7.44
C PHE A 142 -10.00 10.46 6.03
N ALA A 143 -9.57 9.71 5.02
CA ALA A 143 -10.09 9.88 3.66
C ALA A 143 -11.60 9.60 3.58
N GLU A 144 -12.10 8.55 4.25
CA GLU A 144 -13.54 8.28 4.32
C GLU A 144 -14.32 9.38 5.06
N ARG A 145 -13.77 9.92 6.16
CA ARG A 145 -14.41 11.00 6.94
C ARG A 145 -14.45 12.31 6.17
N ASP A 146 -13.34 12.68 5.53
CA ASP A 146 -13.19 13.92 4.74
C ASP A 146 -14.12 13.92 3.52
N GLU A 147 -14.19 12.82 2.79
CA GLU A 147 -15.01 12.73 1.57
C GLU A 147 -16.43 12.22 1.83
N GLN A 148 -16.75 11.82 3.06
CA GLN A 148 -18.04 11.22 3.44
C GLN A 148 -18.42 10.02 2.54
N ILE A 149 -17.44 9.19 2.22
CA ILE A 149 -17.58 8.03 1.34
C ILE A 149 -17.27 6.72 2.07
N ARG A 150 -17.59 5.62 1.39
CA ARG A 150 -17.09 4.30 1.74
C ARG A 150 -15.99 3.87 0.77
N ILE A 151 -14.82 3.55 1.30
CA ILE A 151 -13.71 3.00 0.53
C ILE A 151 -13.77 1.48 0.62
N SER A 152 -13.79 0.82 -0.54
CA SER A 152 -14.00 -0.62 -0.66
C SER A 152 -12.76 -1.37 -1.17
N HIS A 153 -11.73 -0.66 -1.59
CA HIS A 153 -10.49 -1.21 -2.16
C HIS A 153 -9.27 -0.50 -1.60
N ILE A 154 -8.21 -1.26 -1.33
CA ILE A 154 -6.97 -0.75 -0.73
C ILE A 154 -5.79 -1.26 -1.55
N VAL A 155 -4.87 -0.37 -1.89
CA VAL A 155 -3.60 -0.73 -2.52
C VAL A 155 -2.44 -0.24 -1.65
N LEU A 156 -1.56 -1.15 -1.25
CA LEU A 156 -0.32 -0.84 -0.53
C LEU A 156 0.78 -0.53 -1.55
N MET A 157 0.65 0.63 -2.19
CA MET A 157 1.58 1.14 -3.23
C MET A 157 2.01 2.59 -2.95
N GLY A 158 1.80 3.09 -1.73
CA GLY A 158 2.22 4.41 -1.30
C GLY A 158 3.72 4.44 -0.98
N ILE A 159 4.10 5.23 0.02
CA ILE A 159 5.48 5.31 0.52
C ILE A 159 5.81 4.05 1.33
N GLY A 160 6.97 3.45 1.08
CA GLY A 160 7.49 2.29 1.80
C GLY A 160 7.38 0.95 1.07
N GLU A 161 8.08 -0.05 1.59
CA GLU A 161 7.99 -1.45 1.18
C GLU A 161 7.15 -2.24 2.20
N PRO A 162 5.92 -2.64 1.86
CA PRO A 162 5.02 -3.30 2.80
C PRO A 162 5.61 -4.55 3.47
N LEU A 163 6.41 -5.35 2.74
CA LEU A 163 7.03 -6.54 3.33
C LEU A 163 8.24 -6.25 4.23
N ASP A 164 8.80 -5.03 4.19
CA ASP A 164 9.82 -4.55 5.15
C ASP A 164 9.15 -4.13 6.47
N ASN A 165 7.88 -3.71 6.41
CA ASN A 165 7.02 -3.44 7.56
C ASN A 165 5.98 -4.55 7.80
N TYR A 166 6.45 -5.80 7.76
CA TYR A 166 5.59 -6.98 7.71
C TYR A 166 4.54 -7.03 8.83
N ASP A 167 4.97 -6.95 10.10
CA ASP A 167 4.09 -7.17 11.25
C ASP A 167 2.96 -6.12 11.32
N SER A 168 3.29 -4.83 11.13
CA SER A 168 2.28 -3.76 11.12
C SER A 168 1.34 -3.87 9.92
N VAL A 169 1.83 -4.33 8.76
CA VAL A 169 1.00 -4.50 7.55
C VAL A 169 0.03 -5.68 7.72
N ILE A 170 0.48 -6.83 8.23
CA ILE A 170 -0.40 -7.96 8.52
C ILE A 170 -1.42 -7.58 9.59
N ARG A 171 -0.99 -6.84 10.61
CA ARG A 171 -1.88 -6.29 11.64
C ARG A 171 -2.94 -5.36 11.03
N PHE A 172 -2.54 -4.42 10.18
CA PHE A 172 -3.45 -3.53 9.45
C PHE A 172 -4.48 -4.32 8.61
N ILE A 173 -4.03 -5.32 7.85
CA ILE A 173 -4.91 -6.16 7.03
C ILE A 173 -5.91 -6.92 7.91
N THR A 174 -5.47 -7.36 9.09
CA THR A 174 -6.32 -8.06 10.07
C THR A 174 -7.42 -7.16 10.61
N LEU A 175 -7.08 -5.91 10.97
CA LEU A 175 -8.04 -4.94 11.50
C LEU A 175 -9.01 -4.44 10.44
N VAL A 176 -8.50 -4.15 9.23
CA VAL A 176 -9.33 -3.55 8.18
C VAL A 176 -10.35 -4.53 7.61
N LYS A 177 -10.05 -5.85 7.65
CA LYS A 177 -10.96 -6.91 7.21
C LYS A 177 -11.95 -7.37 8.27
N ASP A 178 -11.80 -6.93 9.51
CA ASP A 178 -12.65 -7.37 10.62
C ASP A 178 -14.11 -6.95 10.37
N GLU A 179 -15.02 -7.92 10.45
CA GLU A 179 -16.46 -7.74 10.28
C GLU A 179 -17.08 -6.81 11.33
N LYS A 180 -16.49 -6.76 12.53
CA LYS A 180 -16.87 -5.85 13.61
C LYS A 180 -16.31 -4.45 13.41
N GLY A 181 -15.39 -4.26 12.46
CA GLY A 181 -14.70 -3.00 12.21
C GLY A 181 -14.94 -2.47 10.80
N ALA A 182 -13.85 -2.18 10.10
CA ALA A 182 -13.92 -1.58 8.77
C ALA A 182 -14.31 -2.58 7.67
N ASN A 183 -14.45 -3.88 7.93
CA ASN A 183 -15.07 -4.87 7.05
C ASN A 183 -14.76 -4.73 5.55
N VAL A 184 -13.50 -4.48 5.20
CA VAL A 184 -13.04 -4.44 3.81
C VAL A 184 -12.70 -5.86 3.37
N SER A 185 -13.31 -6.32 2.28
CA SER A 185 -13.00 -7.63 1.72
C SER A 185 -11.51 -7.75 1.41
N ALA A 186 -10.85 -8.77 1.96
CA ALA A 186 -9.44 -9.03 1.69
C ALA A 186 -9.14 -9.21 0.19
N ARG A 187 -10.12 -9.63 -0.61
CA ARG A 187 -9.99 -9.74 -2.08
C ARG A 187 -9.80 -8.39 -2.77
N ASN A 188 -10.23 -7.31 -2.13
CA ASN A 188 -10.10 -5.94 -2.63
C ASN A 188 -8.83 -5.25 -2.10
N ILE A 189 -7.97 -5.99 -1.41
CA ILE A 189 -6.66 -5.52 -0.95
C ILE A 189 -5.60 -6.01 -1.93
N SER A 190 -4.77 -5.09 -2.43
CA SER A 190 -3.58 -5.38 -3.22
C SER A 190 -2.34 -5.00 -2.45
N LEU A 191 -1.49 -5.97 -2.13
CA LEU A 191 -0.19 -5.75 -1.50
C LEU A 191 0.88 -5.73 -2.58
N SER A 192 1.64 -4.64 -2.70
CA SER A 192 2.78 -4.57 -3.61
C SER A 192 4.09 -4.81 -2.87
N THR A 193 5.05 -5.47 -3.52
CA THR A 193 6.41 -5.65 -2.99
C THR A 193 7.48 -5.52 -4.07
N CYS A 194 8.65 -5.00 -3.69
CA CYS A 194 9.88 -5.02 -4.49
C CYS A 194 10.57 -6.39 -4.50
N GLY A 195 10.06 -7.38 -3.76
CA GLY A 195 10.52 -8.76 -3.82
C GLY A 195 11.38 -9.19 -2.63
N ILE A 196 10.94 -8.95 -1.40
CA ILE A 196 11.55 -9.55 -0.22
C ILE A 196 11.13 -11.03 -0.14
N VAL A 197 11.90 -11.91 -0.80
CA VAL A 197 11.52 -13.31 -1.06
C VAL A 197 11.07 -14.08 0.19
N PRO A 198 11.79 -14.05 1.33
CA PRO A 198 11.34 -14.75 2.55
C PRO A 198 9.95 -14.29 3.01
N ARG A 199 9.67 -12.99 2.92
CA ARG A 199 8.38 -12.41 3.36
C ARG A 199 7.22 -12.75 2.43
N ILE A 200 7.49 -13.12 1.17
CA ILE A 200 6.45 -13.65 0.27
C ILE A 200 6.00 -15.04 0.76
N TYR A 201 6.93 -15.86 1.26
CA TYR A 201 6.58 -17.15 1.87
C TYR A 201 5.89 -16.99 3.22
N ASP A 202 6.30 -16.01 4.04
CA ASP A 202 5.56 -15.68 5.26
C ASP A 202 4.11 -15.30 4.91
N LEU A 203 3.92 -14.42 3.93
CA LEU A 203 2.59 -14.00 3.44
C LEU A 203 1.75 -15.18 2.90
N LEU A 204 2.40 -16.17 2.27
CA LEU A 204 1.73 -17.39 1.82
C LEU A 204 1.11 -18.16 2.99
N ASN A 205 1.81 -18.21 4.13
CA ASN A 205 1.36 -18.92 5.33
C ASN A 205 0.19 -18.22 6.02
N GLU A 206 0.04 -16.91 5.86
CA GLU A 206 -1.11 -16.13 6.37
C GLU A 206 -2.44 -16.55 5.73
N LYS A 207 -2.41 -17.14 4.53
CA LYS A 207 -3.60 -17.59 3.77
C LYS A 207 -4.66 -16.49 3.56
N ILE A 208 -4.23 -15.22 3.56
CA ILE A 208 -5.12 -14.09 3.32
C ILE A 208 -5.44 -14.03 1.82
N PRO A 209 -6.72 -13.96 1.41
CA PRO A 209 -7.10 -13.99 -0.01
C PRO A 209 -6.93 -12.61 -0.67
N LEU A 210 -5.77 -11.98 -0.51
CA LEU A 210 -5.41 -10.71 -1.14
C LEU A 210 -4.78 -10.89 -2.52
N THR A 211 -4.61 -9.79 -3.25
CA THR A 211 -3.86 -9.77 -4.51
C THR A 211 -2.41 -9.40 -4.25
N LEU A 212 -1.47 -10.26 -4.66
CA LEU A 212 -0.04 -9.96 -4.59
C LEU A 212 0.41 -9.29 -5.89
N SER A 213 0.90 -8.05 -5.75
CA SER A 213 1.55 -7.30 -6.81
C SER A 213 3.07 -7.29 -6.59
N VAL A 214 3.84 -7.42 -7.66
CA VAL A 214 5.30 -7.48 -7.61
C VAL A 214 5.89 -6.45 -8.55
N SER A 215 6.66 -5.53 -7.99
CA SER A 215 7.46 -4.54 -8.71
C SER A 215 8.66 -5.23 -9.35
N LEU A 216 8.48 -5.68 -10.60
CA LEU A 216 9.47 -6.46 -11.34
C LEU A 216 10.41 -5.57 -12.13
N HIS A 217 9.84 -4.72 -12.99
CA HIS A 217 10.49 -3.65 -13.78
C HIS A 217 11.68 -4.03 -14.69
N ALA A 218 12.13 -5.28 -14.71
CA ALA A 218 13.16 -5.77 -15.61
C ALA A 218 13.06 -7.30 -15.78
N PRO A 219 13.42 -7.85 -16.95
CA PRO A 219 13.27 -9.27 -17.25
C PRO A 219 14.50 -10.13 -16.88
N ASN A 220 15.61 -9.51 -16.49
CA ASN A 220 16.87 -10.19 -16.17
C ASN A 220 17.58 -9.50 -14.99
N ASP A 221 18.53 -10.21 -14.37
CA ASP A 221 19.22 -9.74 -13.18
C ASP A 221 20.06 -8.49 -13.41
N ASP A 222 20.78 -8.38 -14.54
CA ASP A 222 21.64 -7.23 -14.83
C ASP A 222 20.85 -5.92 -14.89
N LEU A 223 19.75 -5.92 -15.65
CA LEU A 223 18.89 -4.76 -15.77
C LEU A 223 18.17 -4.47 -14.46
N ARG A 224 17.70 -5.51 -13.75
CA ARG A 224 17.00 -5.34 -12.48
C ARG A 224 17.92 -4.78 -11.39
N ASN A 225 19.17 -5.25 -11.32
CA ASN A 225 20.21 -4.71 -10.43
C ASN A 225 20.44 -3.20 -10.70
N SER A 226 20.44 -2.80 -11.97
CA SER A 226 20.63 -1.40 -12.34
C SER A 226 19.49 -0.48 -11.87
N LEU A 227 18.27 -1.00 -11.67
CA LEU A 227 17.07 -0.24 -11.32
C LEU A 227 16.66 -0.40 -9.84
N MET A 228 16.83 -1.60 -9.29
CA MET A 228 16.30 -2.05 -8.00
C MET A 228 17.36 -2.82 -7.20
N PRO A 229 18.08 -2.14 -6.28
CA PRO A 229 19.20 -2.74 -5.53
C PRO A 229 18.85 -4.02 -4.75
N ILE A 230 17.59 -4.18 -4.33
CA ILE A 230 17.11 -5.41 -3.67
C ILE A 230 17.38 -6.68 -4.48
N ASN A 231 17.51 -6.58 -5.80
CA ASN A 231 17.79 -7.71 -6.68
C ASN A 231 19.16 -8.36 -6.43
N HIS A 232 20.14 -7.61 -5.93
CA HIS A 232 21.43 -8.17 -5.50
C HIS A 232 21.29 -9.14 -4.34
N LYS A 233 20.27 -8.96 -3.49
CA LYS A 233 19.97 -9.85 -2.36
C LYS A 233 19.07 -11.00 -2.77
N TYR A 234 18.07 -10.73 -3.61
CA TYR A 234 17.12 -11.72 -4.11
C TYR A 234 16.99 -11.59 -5.62
N SER A 235 17.60 -12.52 -6.36
CA SER A 235 17.63 -12.48 -7.82
C SER A 235 16.22 -12.58 -8.43
N VAL A 236 16.08 -12.14 -9.68
CA VAL A 236 14.82 -12.20 -10.41
C VAL A 236 14.28 -13.63 -10.46
N HIS A 237 15.17 -14.61 -10.62
CA HIS A 237 14.81 -16.03 -10.64
C HIS A 237 14.26 -16.52 -9.29
N GLN A 238 14.88 -16.11 -8.18
CA GLN A 238 14.39 -16.43 -6.83
C GLN A 238 13.02 -15.79 -6.57
N LEU A 239 12.85 -14.54 -6.99
CA LEU A 239 11.59 -13.81 -6.89
C LEU A 239 10.47 -14.49 -7.67
N ILE A 240 10.70 -14.81 -8.95
CA ILE A 240 9.69 -15.45 -9.80
C ILE A 240 9.34 -16.85 -9.28
N ARG A 241 10.31 -17.60 -8.73
CA ARG A 241 10.04 -18.87 -8.07
C ARG A 241 9.08 -18.70 -6.89
N ALA A 242 9.34 -17.76 -5.99
CA ALA A 242 8.45 -17.48 -4.85
C ALA A 242 7.04 -17.06 -5.31
N CYS A 243 6.96 -16.25 -6.37
CA CYS A 243 5.68 -15.84 -6.96
C CYS A 243 4.91 -17.03 -7.56
N ARG A 244 5.61 -17.96 -8.22
CA ARG A 244 5.03 -19.18 -8.78
C ARG A 244 4.48 -20.08 -7.67
N ASP A 245 5.23 -20.26 -6.59
CA ASP A 245 4.80 -21.05 -5.44
C ASP A 245 3.58 -20.41 -4.75
N TYR A 246 3.59 -19.09 -4.57
CA TYR A 246 2.44 -18.34 -4.06
C TYR A 246 1.20 -18.54 -4.94
N ALA A 247 1.34 -18.38 -6.26
CA ALA A 247 0.23 -18.54 -7.21
C ALA A 247 -0.32 -19.97 -7.23
N LYS A 248 0.57 -20.98 -7.16
CA LYS A 248 0.20 -22.40 -7.18
C LYS A 248 -0.60 -22.79 -5.94
N VAL A 249 -0.17 -22.34 -4.75
CA VAL A 249 -0.83 -22.69 -3.49
C VAL A 249 -2.14 -21.92 -3.30
N THR A 250 -2.15 -20.61 -3.63
CA THR A 250 -3.33 -19.78 -3.43
C THR A 250 -4.35 -19.88 -4.57
N SER A 251 -3.93 -20.40 -5.73
CA SER A 251 -4.67 -20.30 -7.01
C SER A 251 -5.00 -18.86 -7.40
N ARG A 252 -4.30 -17.88 -6.84
CA ARG A 252 -4.50 -16.46 -7.13
C ARG A 252 -3.43 -15.98 -8.10
N ARG A 253 -3.85 -15.13 -9.03
CA ARG A 253 -2.98 -14.53 -10.03
C ARG A 253 -2.06 -13.48 -9.39
N ILE A 254 -0.79 -13.48 -9.78
CA ILE A 254 0.18 -12.43 -9.44
C ILE A 254 0.05 -11.26 -10.43
N SER A 255 0.08 -10.02 -9.94
CA SER A 255 0.21 -8.83 -10.79
C SER A 255 1.66 -8.39 -10.85
N PHE A 256 2.32 -8.51 -12.00
CA PHE A 256 3.66 -7.97 -12.19
C PHE A 256 3.59 -6.53 -12.69
N GLU A 257 4.11 -5.60 -11.91
CA GLU A 257 4.22 -4.20 -12.29
C GLU A 257 5.54 -3.99 -13.05
N TYR A 258 5.46 -3.44 -14.25
CA TYR A 258 6.60 -3.22 -15.14
C TYR A 258 6.63 -1.76 -15.59
N ALA A 259 7.66 -1.04 -15.18
CA ALA A 259 7.82 0.37 -15.46
C ALA A 259 8.38 0.52 -16.88
N MET A 260 7.73 1.29 -17.75
CA MET A 260 8.16 1.49 -19.13
C MET A 260 9.07 2.71 -19.22
N ILE A 261 10.38 2.45 -19.28
CA ILE A 261 11.45 3.45 -19.28
C ILE A 261 12.16 3.44 -20.64
N SER A 262 12.11 4.58 -21.32
CA SER A 262 12.64 4.75 -22.66
C SER A 262 14.13 4.44 -22.74
N GLY A 263 14.51 3.49 -23.59
CA GLY A 263 15.90 3.13 -23.85
C GLY A 263 16.58 2.32 -22.75
N VAL A 264 15.84 1.93 -21.70
CA VAL A 264 16.37 1.16 -20.57
C VAL A 264 15.81 -0.26 -20.58
N ASN A 265 14.48 -0.39 -20.54
CA ASN A 265 13.82 -1.68 -20.36
C ASN A 265 12.60 -1.88 -21.29
N ASP A 266 12.49 -1.08 -22.34
CA ASP A 266 11.33 -1.02 -23.23
C ASP A 266 11.60 -1.60 -24.64
N THR A 267 12.64 -2.41 -24.79
CA THR A 267 13.01 -3.03 -26.07
C THR A 267 12.20 -4.31 -26.34
N VAL A 268 12.11 -4.72 -27.61
CA VAL A 268 11.49 -6.00 -28.00
C VAL A 268 12.18 -7.19 -27.32
N ALA A 269 13.52 -7.18 -27.27
CA ALA A 269 14.28 -8.22 -26.59
C ALA A 269 13.94 -8.32 -25.09
N CYS A 270 13.69 -7.18 -24.42
CA CYS A 270 13.19 -7.18 -23.04
C CYS A 270 11.80 -7.81 -22.93
N ALA A 271 10.91 -7.56 -23.89
CA ALA A 271 9.58 -8.19 -23.92
C ALA A 271 9.68 -9.72 -24.08
N ASP A 272 10.54 -10.19 -24.98
CA ASP A 272 10.76 -11.63 -25.20
C ASP A 272 11.34 -12.30 -23.95
N GLN A 273 12.37 -11.71 -23.33
CA GLN A 273 12.94 -12.20 -22.07
C GLN A 273 11.91 -12.21 -20.94
N LEU A 274 11.07 -11.17 -20.85
CA LEU A 274 10.00 -11.11 -19.84
C LEU A 274 8.98 -12.23 -20.05
N ALA A 275 8.59 -12.47 -21.31
CA ALA A 275 7.66 -13.54 -21.64
C ALA A 275 8.22 -14.93 -21.27
N ASP A 276 9.50 -15.16 -21.52
CA ASP A 276 10.17 -16.40 -21.16
C ASP A 276 10.30 -16.58 -19.64
N LEU A 277 10.67 -15.51 -18.93
CA LEU A 277 10.77 -15.50 -17.47
C LEU A 277 9.42 -15.85 -16.80
N LEU A 278 8.32 -15.30 -17.31
CA LEU A 278 6.98 -15.46 -16.75
C LEU A 278 6.22 -16.67 -17.29
N LYS A 279 6.84 -17.47 -18.16
CA LYS A 279 6.20 -18.64 -18.77
C LYS A 279 5.66 -19.60 -17.69
N GLY A 280 4.38 -19.94 -17.82
CA GLY A 280 3.68 -20.87 -16.92
C GLY A 280 3.33 -20.30 -15.54
N VAL A 281 3.59 -19.01 -15.28
CA VAL A 281 3.13 -18.34 -14.06
C VAL A 281 1.69 -17.85 -14.28
N LEU A 282 0.79 -18.13 -13.34
CA LEU A 282 -0.55 -17.53 -13.33
C LEU A 282 -0.41 -16.04 -12.99
N CYS A 283 -0.22 -15.20 -14.00
CA CYS A 283 0.04 -13.79 -13.80
C CYS A 283 -0.69 -12.87 -14.78
N HIS A 284 -0.58 -11.58 -14.45
CA HIS A 284 -0.97 -10.45 -15.28
C HIS A 284 0.16 -9.43 -15.24
N VAL A 285 0.48 -8.81 -16.37
CA VAL A 285 1.51 -7.78 -16.45
C VAL A 285 0.85 -6.42 -16.61
N ASN A 286 1.13 -5.52 -15.66
CA ASN A 286 0.74 -4.12 -15.71
C ASN A 286 1.92 -3.28 -16.21
N LEU A 287 1.83 -2.79 -17.44
CA LEU A 287 2.79 -1.83 -17.99
C LEU A 287 2.45 -0.44 -17.45
N ILE A 288 3.39 0.17 -16.73
CA ILE A 288 3.25 1.49 -16.12
C ILE A 288 4.12 2.46 -16.92
N PRO A 289 3.53 3.38 -17.70
CA PRO A 289 4.29 4.48 -18.27
C PRO A 289 4.89 5.30 -17.12
N VAL A 290 6.22 5.36 -17.03
CA VAL A 290 6.87 6.08 -15.94
C VAL A 290 6.56 7.57 -16.05
N ASN A 291 6.16 8.19 -14.95
CA ASN A 291 6.01 9.62 -14.89
C ASN A 291 7.37 10.25 -14.58
N ALA A 292 7.63 11.43 -15.15
CA ALA A 292 8.84 12.15 -14.83
C ALA A 292 8.89 12.46 -13.31
N VAL A 293 10.03 12.20 -12.70
CA VAL A 293 10.36 12.59 -11.33
C VAL A 293 11.52 13.57 -11.43
N ARG A 294 11.42 14.74 -10.79
CA ARG A 294 12.40 15.83 -10.97
C ARG A 294 13.85 15.41 -10.68
N GLU A 295 14.05 14.45 -9.79
CA GLU A 295 15.36 14.01 -9.29
C GLU A 295 15.98 12.85 -10.08
N ASN A 296 15.29 12.30 -11.10
CA ASN A 296 15.88 11.24 -11.93
C ASN A 296 15.80 11.57 -13.42
N GLN A 297 16.65 10.88 -14.18
CA GLN A 297 16.78 11.06 -15.63
C GLN A 297 15.92 10.07 -16.43
N PHE A 298 14.98 9.38 -15.77
CA PHE A 298 14.19 8.35 -16.44
C PHE A 298 13.09 8.99 -17.30
N ILE A 299 13.10 8.64 -18.58
CA ILE A 299 12.17 9.18 -19.57
C ILE A 299 11.09 8.15 -19.83
N ARG A 300 9.84 8.62 -19.89
CA ARG A 300 8.68 7.82 -20.27
C ARG A 300 8.87 7.22 -21.67
N SER A 301 8.63 5.91 -21.83
CA SER A 301 8.57 5.30 -23.15
C SER A 301 7.45 5.89 -24.01
N ASP A 302 7.71 6.01 -25.32
CA ASP A 302 6.70 6.43 -26.29
C ASP A 302 5.48 5.47 -26.29
N ILE A 303 4.28 5.99 -26.56
CA ILE A 303 3.06 5.19 -26.55
C ILE A 303 3.09 4.03 -27.56
N ASP A 304 3.71 4.22 -28.72
CA ASP A 304 3.81 3.20 -29.75
C ASP A 304 4.80 2.10 -29.36
N LYS A 305 5.88 2.45 -28.65
CA LYS A 305 6.77 1.46 -28.02
C LYS A 305 6.04 0.66 -26.95
N ILE A 306 5.27 1.32 -26.08
CA ILE A 306 4.51 0.64 -25.02
C ILE A 306 3.48 -0.33 -25.62
N ARG A 307 2.76 0.10 -26.67
CA ARG A 307 1.80 -0.76 -27.39
C ARG A 307 2.49 -1.93 -28.09
N SER A 308 3.66 -1.69 -28.69
CA SER A 308 4.47 -2.75 -29.31
C SER A 308 4.94 -3.77 -28.26
N PHE A 309 5.43 -3.31 -27.11
CA PHE A 309 5.83 -4.17 -25.99
C PHE A 309 4.64 -5.00 -25.47
N GLN A 310 3.48 -4.36 -25.28
CA GLN A 310 2.23 -5.03 -24.91
C GLN A 310 1.88 -6.13 -25.92
N PHE A 311 1.88 -5.82 -27.22
CA PHE A 311 1.54 -6.75 -28.28
C PHE A 311 2.47 -7.97 -28.29
N GLN A 312 3.78 -7.77 -28.13
CA GLN A 312 4.74 -8.89 -28.08
C GLN A 312 4.46 -9.83 -26.91
N LEU A 313 4.24 -9.30 -25.70
CA LEU A 313 3.88 -10.12 -24.54
C LEU A 313 2.56 -10.88 -24.75
N GLN A 314 1.55 -10.22 -25.33
CA GLN A 314 0.26 -10.84 -25.64
C GLN A 314 0.38 -11.96 -26.68
N LYS A 315 1.20 -11.77 -27.72
CA LYS A 315 1.51 -12.80 -28.72
C LYS A 315 2.16 -14.04 -28.09
N ARG A 316 2.88 -13.87 -26.97
CA ARG A 316 3.48 -14.95 -26.18
C ARG A 316 2.52 -15.55 -25.14
N GLY A 317 1.24 -15.13 -25.12
CA GLY A 317 0.19 -15.70 -24.27
C GLY A 317 0.06 -15.05 -22.89
N LEU A 318 0.72 -13.91 -22.63
CA LEU A 318 0.56 -13.19 -21.37
C LEU A 318 -0.63 -12.24 -21.39
N ASN A 319 -1.33 -12.15 -20.25
CA ASN A 319 -2.34 -11.11 -20.02
C ASN A 319 -1.63 -9.81 -19.66
N VAL A 320 -1.85 -8.76 -20.47
CA VAL A 320 -1.15 -7.48 -20.31
C VAL A 320 -2.08 -6.29 -20.46
N THR A 321 -1.99 -5.34 -19.54
CA THR A 321 -2.66 -4.04 -19.65
C THR A 321 -1.69 -2.88 -19.46
N ILE A 322 -1.93 -1.79 -20.19
CA ILE A 322 -1.27 -0.52 -19.95
C ILE A 322 -2.07 0.21 -18.87
N ARG A 323 -1.42 0.52 -17.75
CA ARG A 323 -2.04 1.24 -16.64
C ARG A 323 -2.32 2.69 -17.06
N ARG A 324 -3.53 3.16 -16.75
CA ARG A 324 -3.89 4.57 -16.90
C ARG A 324 -3.16 5.41 -15.86
N SER A 325 -2.54 6.51 -16.29
CA SER A 325 -2.02 7.53 -15.37
C SER A 325 -3.20 8.27 -14.74
N LEU A 326 -3.23 8.33 -13.40
CA LEU A 326 -4.22 9.07 -12.62
C LEU A 326 -3.52 10.11 -11.76
N GLY A 327 -4.14 11.29 -11.61
CA GLY A 327 -3.63 12.38 -10.78
C GLY A 327 -2.24 12.91 -11.19
N GLY A 328 -1.93 12.88 -12.48
CA GLY A 328 -0.64 13.34 -13.01
C GLY A 328 -0.40 14.84 -12.81
N ASP A 329 -1.47 15.65 -12.77
CA ASP A 329 -1.44 17.10 -12.55
C ASP A 329 -1.13 17.48 -11.09
N ILE A 330 -1.22 16.53 -10.16
CA ILE A 330 -1.03 16.76 -8.72
C ILE A 330 0.10 15.91 -8.11
N GLU A 331 0.94 15.29 -8.95
CA GLU A 331 2.04 14.41 -8.53
C GLU A 331 1.54 13.25 -7.62
N ALA A 332 0.39 12.67 -7.96
CA ALA A 332 -0.25 11.57 -7.21
C ALA A 332 -0.07 10.19 -7.87
N SER A 333 0.65 10.13 -8.99
CA SER A 333 0.92 8.86 -9.65
C SER A 333 2.00 8.05 -8.91
N CYS A 334 2.04 6.73 -9.16
CA CYS A 334 3.01 5.81 -8.55
C CYS A 334 4.45 6.32 -8.70
N GLY A 335 5.21 6.28 -7.60
CA GLY A 335 6.61 6.69 -7.55
C GLY A 335 6.87 8.19 -7.41
N GLN A 336 5.83 9.04 -7.39
CA GLN A 336 5.99 10.50 -7.24
C GLN A 336 5.78 11.01 -5.80
N LEU A 337 5.40 10.12 -4.87
CA LEU A 337 5.08 10.52 -3.51
C LEU A 337 6.34 10.91 -2.72
N ARG A 338 6.28 12.08 -2.08
CA ARG A 338 7.37 12.71 -1.33
C ARG A 338 6.85 12.98 0.08
N ASN A 339 7.56 12.50 1.09
CA ASN A 339 7.28 12.76 2.51
C ASN A 339 7.65 14.20 2.93
N LYS A 340 7.52 15.20 2.05
CA LYS A 340 7.98 16.57 2.31
C LYS A 340 6.86 17.58 2.17
N HIS A 341 6.86 18.53 3.10
CA HIS A 341 6.20 19.82 2.93
C HIS A 341 6.91 20.56 1.79
N LEU A 342 6.47 20.37 0.55
CA LEU A 342 6.89 21.25 -0.54
C LEU A 342 6.32 22.62 -0.23
N SER A 343 7.15 23.51 0.32
CA SER A 343 6.95 24.95 0.25
C SER A 343 6.74 25.28 -1.23
N VAL A 344 5.55 25.79 -1.53
CA VAL A 344 5.32 26.48 -2.80
C VAL A 344 6.10 27.77 -2.76
#